data_AF-A0A182AU22-F1
#
_entry.id   AF-A0A182AU22-F1
#
_cell.length_a   1.000
_cell.length_b   1.000
_cell.length_c   1.000
_cell.angle_alpha   90.00
_cell.angle_beta   90.00
_cell.angle_gamma   90.00
#
_symmetry.space_group_name_H-M   'P 1'
#
loop_
_entity.id
_entity.type
_entity.pdbx_description
1 polymer ?
#
loop_
_entity_poly.entity_id
_entity_poly.type
_entity_poly.pdbx_seq_one_letter_code
_entity_poly.pdbx_strand_id
1 'polypeptide(L)'
;MCSGMAVPAPVSASLVRPLLVVSVALGAAAALSACQPKTTTELQQLQQRLEQQDVKIQQLEQKLNAVSPKGAADSSGKPPAGPVKSLTYRTSPEGNRLRIYWGDGKTSDLECTKEQATLVCG
;
A
#
# COMPACT_ATOMS: atom_id res chain seq x y z
N MET A 1 -16.76 -13.67 9.37
CA MET A 1 -15.81 -14.70 8.93
C MET A 1 -14.51 -14.49 9.68
N CYS A 2 -14.29 -15.19 10.80
CA CYS A 2 -12.98 -15.21 11.46
C CYS A 2 -12.18 -16.34 10.81
N SER A 3 -11.30 -15.98 9.86
CA SER A 3 -10.30 -16.89 9.32
C SER A 3 -8.96 -16.54 9.93
N GLY A 4 -8.34 -17.54 10.55
CA GLY A 4 -7.04 -17.41 11.21
C GLY A 4 -6.70 -18.68 11.98
N MET A 5 -6.83 -19.85 11.33
CA MET A 5 -6.28 -21.09 11.87
C MET A 5 -4.76 -21.06 11.62
N ALA A 6 -4.02 -20.66 12.64
CA ALA A 6 -2.59 -20.97 12.72
C ALA A 6 -2.47 -22.48 12.94
N VAL A 7 -1.81 -23.16 11.99
CA VAL A 7 -1.43 -24.56 12.09
C VAL A 7 -0.11 -24.64 12.88
N PRO A 8 -0.04 -25.35 14.01
CA PRO A 8 1.22 -25.87 14.50
C PRO A 8 1.44 -27.30 13.99
N ALA A 9 2.68 -27.55 13.59
CA ALA A 9 3.23 -28.80 13.05
C ALA A 9 3.05 -30.01 13.99
N PRO A 10 3.10 -31.25 13.48
CA PRO A 10 3.12 -32.43 14.33
C PRO A 10 4.54 -32.60 14.91
N VAL A 11 4.69 -32.36 16.21
CA VAL A 11 5.87 -32.81 16.96
C VAL A 11 5.55 -34.18 17.55
N SER A 12 6.25 -35.18 17.03
CA SER A 12 6.17 -36.59 17.41
C SER A 12 6.25 -36.80 18.92
N ALA A 13 5.42 -37.73 19.38
CA ALA A 13 5.32 -38.19 20.75
C ALA A 13 6.68 -38.70 21.26
N SER A 14 7.08 -38.24 22.44
CA SER A 14 7.89 -39.05 23.35
C SER A 14 7.54 -38.71 24.81
N LEU A 15 7.16 -39.78 25.50
CA LEU A 15 6.88 -39.94 26.92
C LEU A 15 7.65 -38.99 27.84
N VAL A 16 6.97 -38.11 28.58
CA VAL A 16 7.41 -37.75 29.94
C VAL A 16 6.22 -37.30 30.82
N ARG A 17 5.86 -38.21 31.74
CA ARG A 17 5.41 -38.01 33.14
C ARG A 17 4.03 -37.38 33.49
N PRO A 18 3.34 -37.99 34.48
CA PRO A 18 1.97 -37.68 34.87
C PRO A 18 1.92 -36.52 35.87
N LEU A 19 2.14 -35.29 35.41
CA LEU A 19 2.00 -34.10 36.27
C LEU A 19 1.35 -32.94 35.51
N LEU A 20 0.24 -33.21 34.82
CA LEU A 20 -0.45 -32.18 34.03
C LEU A 20 -1.96 -32.42 33.94
N VAL A 21 -2.56 -33.07 34.95
CA VAL A 21 -4.03 -33.30 34.97
C VAL A 21 -4.78 -32.18 35.71
N VAL A 22 -4.10 -31.38 36.54
CA VAL A 22 -4.76 -30.30 37.30
C VAL A 22 -4.89 -29.00 36.48
N SER A 23 -4.13 -28.82 35.40
CA SER A 23 -4.15 -27.57 34.62
C SER A 23 -5.24 -27.50 33.55
N VAL A 24 -5.94 -28.60 33.24
CA VAL A 24 -6.88 -28.64 32.10
C VAL A 24 -8.29 -28.19 32.48
N ALA A 25 -8.69 -28.28 33.76
CA ALA A 25 -10.05 -27.92 34.17
C ALA A 25 -10.31 -26.40 34.23
N LEU A 26 -9.28 -25.57 34.36
CA LEU A 26 -9.44 -24.10 34.43
C LEU A 26 -9.41 -23.40 33.07
N GLY A 27 -8.99 -24.08 31.99
CA GLY A 27 -8.90 -23.49 30.66
C GLY A 27 -10.21 -23.49 29.86
N ALA A 28 -11.16 -24.39 30.20
CA ALA A 28 -12.40 -24.56 29.45
C ALA A 28 -13.48 -23.50 29.78
N ALA A 29 -13.48 -22.96 31.00
CA ALA A 29 -14.47 -21.95 31.40
C ALA A 29 -14.16 -20.54 30.84
N ALA A 30 -12.90 -20.24 30.54
CA ALA A 30 -12.48 -18.95 29.97
C ALA A 30 -12.75 -18.84 28.44
N ALA A 31 -13.10 -19.93 27.77
CA ALA A 31 -13.35 -19.94 26.33
C ALA A 31 -14.80 -19.54 25.94
N LEU A 32 -15.72 -19.47 26.91
CA LEU A 32 -17.15 -19.22 26.65
C LEU A 32 -17.58 -17.75 26.83
N SER A 33 -16.72 -16.87 27.35
CA SER A 33 -17.05 -15.45 27.58
C SER A 33 -16.74 -14.52 26.39
N ALA A 34 -16.22 -15.03 25.28
CA ALA A 34 -15.78 -14.21 24.14
C ALA A 34 -16.87 -13.90 23.09
N CYS A 35 -18.11 -14.35 23.27
CA CYS A 35 -19.24 -14.05 22.38
C CYS A 35 -20.30 -13.21 23.09
N GLN A 36 -19.97 -11.95 23.40
CA GLN A 36 -21.00 -10.96 23.71
C GLN A 36 -21.70 -10.55 22.40
N PRO A 37 -23.04 -10.65 22.29
CA PRO A 37 -23.76 -10.12 21.15
C PRO A 37 -23.56 -8.61 21.12
N LYS A 38 -23.06 -8.09 19.99
CA LYS A 38 -22.95 -6.63 19.79
C LYS A 38 -24.33 -6.03 19.99
N THR A 39 -24.42 -5.04 20.88
CA THR A 39 -25.68 -4.35 21.15
C THR A 39 -26.14 -3.63 19.88
N THR A 40 -27.46 -3.44 19.72
CA THR A 40 -28.05 -2.75 18.57
C THR A 40 -27.45 -1.35 18.36
N THR A 41 -27.09 -0.67 19.45
CA THR A 41 -26.39 0.63 19.42
C THR A 41 -24.98 0.53 18.81
N GLU A 42 -24.20 -0.50 19.15
CA GLU A 42 -22.88 -0.71 18.55
C GLU A 42 -22.97 -1.04 17.06
N LEU A 43 -23.98 -1.82 16.66
CA LEU A 43 -24.25 -2.11 15.25
C LEU A 43 -24.61 -0.84 14.47
N GLN A 44 -25.45 0.03 15.03
CA GLN A 44 -25.79 1.33 14.42
C GLN A 44 -24.55 2.23 14.29
N GLN A 45 -23.70 2.29 15.32
CA GLN A 45 -22.47 3.08 15.28
C GLN A 45 -21.44 2.55 14.28
N LEU A 46 -21.35 1.22 14.14
CA LEU A 46 -20.55 0.56 13.11
C LEU A 46 -21.05 0.91 11.71
N GLN A 47 -22.37 0.88 11.51
CA GLN A 47 -22.97 1.19 10.22
C GLN A 47 -22.75 2.66 9.83
N GLN A 48 -22.92 3.59 10.77
CA GLN A 48 -22.59 5.01 10.54
C GLN A 48 -21.11 5.21 10.20
N ARG A 49 -20.19 4.47 10.83
CA ARG A 49 -18.76 4.54 10.48
C ARG A 49 -18.47 4.02 9.09
N LEU A 50 -19.14 2.95 8.66
CA LEU A 50 -19.00 2.42 7.31
C LEU A 50 -19.51 3.42 6.27
N GLU A 51 -20.69 4.01 6.49
CA GLU A 51 -21.25 5.04 5.60
C GLU A 51 -20.32 6.26 5.48
N GLN A 52 -19.76 6.73 6.60
CA GLN A 52 -18.79 7.83 6.59
C GLN A 52 -17.50 7.49 5.82
N GLN A 53 -17.05 6.24 5.89
CA GLN A 53 -15.87 5.79 5.15
C GLN A 53 -16.17 5.72 3.64
N ASP A 54 -17.33 5.21 3.26
CA ASP A 54 -17.73 5.12 1.85
C ASP A 54 -17.80 6.50 1.19
N VAL A 55 -18.43 7.47 1.86
CA VAL A 55 -18.49 8.87 1.39
C VAL A 55 -17.09 9.47 1.23
N LYS A 56 -16.18 9.21 2.18
CA LYS A 56 -14.79 9.70 2.08
C LYS A 56 -14.05 9.07 0.91
N ILE A 57 -14.23 7.77 0.68
CA ILE A 57 -13.61 7.07 -0.46
C ILE A 57 -14.12 7.68 -1.77
N GLN A 58 -15.43 7.85 -1.92
CA GLN A 58 -15.99 8.47 -3.13
C GLN A 58 -15.46 9.90 -3.35
N GLN A 59 -15.33 10.69 -2.28
CA GLN A 59 -14.75 12.03 -2.37
C GLN A 59 -13.25 11.99 -2.74
N LEU A 60 -12.50 11.03 -2.21
CA LEU A 60 -11.08 10.83 -2.55
C LEU A 60 -10.92 10.39 -4.00
N GLU A 61 -11.76 9.48 -4.49
CA GLU A 61 -11.78 9.04 -5.88
C GLU A 61 -12.14 10.18 -6.83
N GLN A 62 -13.15 10.99 -6.50
CA GLN A 62 -13.51 12.17 -7.28
C GLN A 62 -12.36 13.18 -7.31
N LYS A 63 -11.70 13.44 -6.19
CA LYS A 63 -10.55 14.34 -6.13
C LYS A 63 -9.37 13.79 -6.94
N LEU A 64 -9.09 12.49 -6.85
CA LEU A 64 -8.00 11.87 -7.58
C LEU A 64 -8.27 11.85 -9.09
N ASN A 65 -9.53 11.66 -9.50
CA ASN A 65 -9.96 11.76 -10.90
C ASN A 65 -10.00 13.21 -11.41
N ALA A 66 -10.25 14.18 -10.54
CA ALA A 66 -10.18 15.61 -10.87
C ALA A 66 -8.74 16.12 -10.97
N VAL A 67 -7.83 15.56 -10.15
CA VAL A 67 -6.41 15.94 -10.10
C VAL A 67 -5.56 15.11 -11.08
N SER A 68 -5.99 13.90 -11.45
CA SER A 68 -5.38 13.17 -12.56
C SER A 68 -5.68 13.90 -13.87
N PRO A 69 -4.69 14.48 -14.54
CA PRO A 69 -4.91 15.04 -15.87
C PRO A 69 -5.30 13.89 -16.79
N LYS A 70 -6.54 13.90 -17.30
CA LYS A 70 -7.00 13.00 -18.37
C LYS A 70 -6.18 13.28 -19.64
N GLY A 71 -4.98 12.71 -19.74
CA GLY A 71 -4.05 13.08 -20.81
C GLY A 71 -3.71 14.58 -20.76
N ALA A 72 -2.81 15.13 -21.54
CA ALA A 72 -2.05 14.60 -22.64
C ALA A 72 -0.66 15.24 -22.52
N ALA A 73 0.34 14.67 -23.18
CA ALA A 73 1.54 15.43 -23.50
C ALA A 73 1.11 16.79 -24.08
N ASP A 74 1.83 17.86 -23.76
CA ASP A 74 1.60 19.09 -24.50
C ASP A 74 1.83 18.79 -25.99
N SER A 75 1.06 19.44 -26.86
CA SER A 75 1.21 19.33 -28.32
C SER A 75 2.56 19.87 -28.83
N SER A 76 3.44 20.30 -27.92
CA SER A 76 4.76 20.88 -28.17
C SER A 76 5.90 19.88 -27.90
N GLY A 77 5.58 18.63 -27.52
CA GLY A 77 6.56 17.58 -27.28
C GLY A 77 7.28 17.68 -25.93
N LYS A 78 6.79 18.50 -24.98
CA LYS A 78 7.39 18.55 -23.64
C LYS A 78 7.02 17.31 -22.81
N PRO A 79 7.94 16.85 -21.94
CA PRO A 79 7.65 15.76 -21.02
C PRO A 79 6.39 16.02 -20.20
N PRO A 80 5.54 15.00 -19.97
CA PRO A 80 4.30 15.17 -19.23
C PRO A 80 4.58 15.69 -17.81
N ALA A 81 3.86 16.72 -17.38
CA ALA A 81 3.94 17.31 -16.04
C ALA A 81 3.31 16.42 -14.95
N GLY A 82 3.47 15.10 -15.05
CA GLY A 82 3.10 14.16 -14.00
C GLY A 82 4.14 14.13 -12.88
N PRO A 83 3.80 13.54 -11.71
CA PRO A 83 4.80 13.34 -10.66
C PRO A 83 5.95 12.47 -11.18
N VAL A 84 7.19 12.88 -10.88
CA VAL A 84 8.38 12.11 -11.22
C VAL A 84 8.44 10.88 -10.33
N LYS A 85 8.53 9.69 -10.95
CA LYS A 85 8.70 8.41 -10.23
C LYS A 85 10.16 8.16 -9.90
N SER A 86 11.04 8.33 -10.88
CA SER A 86 12.48 8.20 -10.69
C SER A 86 13.26 8.91 -11.80
N LEU A 87 14.54 9.17 -11.55
CA LEU A 87 15.46 9.84 -12.45
C LEU A 87 16.71 8.98 -12.62
N THR A 88 17.28 8.95 -13.82
CA THR A 88 18.58 8.32 -14.06
C THR A 88 19.43 9.24 -14.91
N TYR A 89 20.59 9.61 -14.38
CA TYR A 89 21.60 10.37 -15.10
C TYR A 89 22.69 9.42 -15.59
N ARG A 90 23.01 9.49 -16.88
CA ARG A 90 24.06 8.69 -17.51
C ARG A 90 25.11 9.61 -18.13
N THR A 91 26.35 9.42 -17.72
CA THR A 91 27.52 10.04 -18.32
C THR A 91 28.15 9.05 -19.30
N SER A 92 28.32 9.46 -20.56
CA SER A 92 28.97 8.66 -21.60
C SER A 92 29.93 9.53 -22.41
N PRO A 93 31.01 8.99 -22.98
CA PRO A 93 31.86 9.73 -23.92
C PRO A 93 31.08 10.28 -25.14
N GLU A 94 30.01 9.59 -25.54
CA GLU A 94 29.09 9.98 -26.62
C GLU A 94 28.18 11.17 -26.24
N GLY A 95 28.10 11.52 -24.95
CA GLY A 95 27.18 12.54 -24.43
C GLY A 95 26.53 12.16 -23.10
N ASN A 96 26.07 13.17 -22.38
CA ASN A 96 25.36 13.00 -21.11
C ASN A 96 23.85 12.96 -21.36
N ARG A 97 23.13 12.09 -20.65
CA ARG A 97 21.68 11.93 -20.83
C ARG A 97 20.96 11.82 -19.50
N LEU A 98 19.83 12.52 -19.39
CA LEU A 98 18.91 12.44 -18.26
C LEU A 98 17.64 11.71 -18.71
N ARG A 99 17.37 10.57 -18.09
CA ARG A 99 16.12 9.83 -18.29
C ARG A 99 15.19 10.05 -17.10
N ILE A 100 13.96 10.46 -17.39
CA ILE A 100 12.89 10.68 -16.42
C ILE A 100 11.85 9.59 -16.58
N TYR A 101 11.53 8.91 -15.49
CA TYR A 101 10.42 7.96 -15.41
C TYR A 101 9.25 8.65 -14.72
N TRP A 102 8.14 8.78 -15.42
CA TRP A 102 6.95 9.45 -14.94
C TRP A 102 6.04 8.47 -14.18
N GLY A 103 5.18 9.02 -13.31
CA GLY A 103 4.18 8.24 -12.59
C GLY A 103 3.13 7.58 -13.50
N ASP A 104 2.92 8.11 -14.71
CA ASP A 104 2.02 7.55 -15.73
C ASP A 104 2.66 6.40 -16.54
N GLY A 105 3.91 6.03 -16.24
CA GLY A 105 4.65 4.98 -16.95
C GLY A 105 5.36 5.45 -18.22
N LYS A 106 5.21 6.72 -18.62
CA LYS A 106 5.98 7.28 -19.73
C LYS A 106 7.43 7.50 -19.32
N THR A 107 8.28 7.65 -20.34
CA THR A 107 9.68 8.01 -20.16
C THR A 107 10.03 9.19 -21.04
N SER A 108 10.90 10.06 -20.53
CA SER A 108 11.49 11.16 -21.29
C SER A 108 13.00 11.04 -21.22
N ASP A 109 13.65 11.24 -22.36
CA ASP A 109 15.09 11.12 -22.49
C ASP A 109 15.62 12.44 -23.05
N LEU A 110 16.36 13.16 -22.21
CA LEU A 110 16.84 14.51 -22.48
C LEU A 110 18.36 14.45 -22.66
N GLU A 111 18.84 15.04 -23.76
CA GLU A 111 20.28 15.24 -23.95
C GLU A 111 20.74 16.37 -23.04
N CYS A 112 21.87 16.16 -22.39
CA CYS A 112 22.43 17.13 -21.47
C CYS A 112 23.72 17.71 -22.03
N THR A 113 23.77 19.04 -22.11
CA THR A 113 24.97 19.79 -22.46
C THR A 113 25.56 20.44 -21.22
N LYS A 114 26.89 20.61 -21.22
CA LYS A 114 27.60 21.30 -20.15
C LYS A 114 27.84 22.74 -20.58
N GLU A 115 27.09 23.67 -20.00
CA GLU A 115 27.34 25.09 -20.17
C GLU A 115 28.16 25.60 -18.98
N GLN A 116 29.45 25.84 -19.22
CA GLN A 116 30.43 26.24 -18.21
C GLN A 116 30.56 25.20 -17.08
N ALA A 117 29.96 25.48 -15.91
CA ALA A 117 29.96 24.62 -14.73
C ALA A 117 28.60 23.95 -14.47
N THR A 118 27.57 24.29 -15.25
CA THR A 118 26.20 23.82 -15.05
C THR A 118 25.83 22.81 -16.14
N LEU A 119 25.15 21.74 -15.74
CA LEU A 119 24.59 20.79 -16.68
C LEU A 119 23.15 21.16 -16.99
N VAL A 120 22.83 21.38 -18.25
CA VAL A 120 21.48 21.74 -18.73
C VAL A 120 20.97 20.59 -19.59
N CYS A 121 19.76 20.11 -19.30
CA CYS A 121 19.12 19.03 -20.05
C CYS A 121 17.77 19.54 -20.59
N GLY A 122 17.52 19.39 -21.88
CA GLY A 122 16.33 19.98 -22.53
C GLY A 122 16.06 19.45 -23.92
#